data_AF-A0A9P5YEH0-F1
#
_entry.id   AF-A0A9P5YEH0-F1
#
_cell.length_a   1.000
_cell.length_b   1.000
_cell.length_c   1.000
_cell.angle_alpha   90.00
_cell.angle_beta   90.00
_cell.angle_gamma   90.00
#
_symmetry.space_group_name_H-M   'P 1'
#
loop_
_entity.id
_entity.type
_entity.pdbx_description
1 polymer ?
#
loop_
_entity_poly.entity_id
_entity_poly.type
_entity_poly.pdbx_seq_one_letter_code
_entity_poly.pdbx_strand_id
1 'polypeptide(L)'
;MALTHSGQKYDPMALQPADSNLKTTWETFIDTLLLEWKTLNIVSVLLLSAILTILQIEAAAADPITRYAALFSLICALMSLLYGCLYIIRFGTMKKTHKAAEWAEEGQKSKTVIFWNVWVLLAMPATWLAWSIILYIVCIMSFVWRTGTANANTSPTISQRAALGPRIAISAVLGLGVLYFLLILNTFRRYG
;
A
#
# COMPACT_ATOMS: atom_id res chain seq x y z
N MET A 1 -8.74 66.05 -26.47
CA MET A 1 -7.78 65.02 -26.90
C MET A 1 -8.12 63.75 -26.14
N ALA A 2 -8.87 62.86 -26.78
CA ALA A 2 -9.40 61.64 -26.18
C ALA A 2 -8.44 60.48 -26.47
N LEU A 3 -8.04 59.73 -25.45
CA LEU A 3 -7.37 58.43 -25.62
C LEU A 3 -8.14 57.36 -24.84
N THR A 4 -8.82 56.58 -25.66
CA THR A 4 -9.59 55.35 -25.49
C THR A 4 -9.11 54.36 -24.44
N HIS A 5 -10.04 54.00 -23.56
CA HIS A 5 -10.15 52.74 -22.84
C HIS A 5 -9.92 51.55 -23.80
N SER A 6 -8.82 50.81 -23.65
CA SER A 6 -8.70 49.47 -24.21
C SER A 6 -9.40 48.48 -23.26
N GLY A 7 -10.72 48.36 -23.42
CA GLY A 7 -11.47 47.26 -22.83
C GLY A 7 -11.05 45.95 -23.48
N GLN A 8 -10.12 45.22 -22.85
CA GLN A 8 -9.95 43.80 -23.10
C GLN A 8 -11.31 43.13 -22.81
N LYS A 9 -12.06 42.84 -23.88
CA LYS A 9 -13.18 41.90 -23.81
C LYS A 9 -12.60 40.56 -23.43
N TYR A 10 -12.72 40.21 -22.16
CA TYR A 10 -12.63 38.83 -21.72
C TYR A 10 -13.70 38.05 -22.50
N ASP A 11 -13.27 37.13 -23.36
CA ASP A 11 -14.18 36.24 -24.06
C ASP A 11 -14.56 35.10 -23.10
N PRO A 12 -15.79 35.10 -22.53
CA PRO A 12 -16.19 34.12 -21.53
C PRO A 12 -16.29 32.70 -22.09
N MET A 13 -16.28 32.51 -23.42
CA MET A 13 -16.32 31.19 -24.04
C MET A 13 -14.97 30.48 -24.08
N ALA A 14 -13.84 31.20 -24.03
CA ALA A 14 -12.51 30.58 -24.13
C ALA A 14 -12.01 29.97 -22.82
N LEU A 15 -12.47 30.46 -21.66
CA LEU A 15 -12.08 29.96 -20.33
C LEU A 15 -12.91 28.74 -19.87
N GLN A 16 -14.17 28.63 -20.31
CA GLN A 16 -15.08 27.55 -19.92
C GLN A 16 -14.63 26.12 -20.30
N PRO A 17 -14.06 25.84 -21.50
CA PRO A 17 -13.69 24.46 -21.85
C PRO A 17 -12.44 23.97 -21.10
N ALA A 18 -11.51 24.85 -20.73
CA ALA A 18 -10.30 24.46 -19.99
C ALA A 18 -10.63 24.12 -18.51
N ASP A 19 -11.45 24.93 -17.86
CA ASP A 19 -11.82 24.75 -16.44
C ASP A 19 -12.70 23.52 -16.21
N SER A 20 -13.58 23.23 -17.16
CA SER A 20 -14.46 22.04 -17.11
C SER A 20 -13.68 20.74 -17.34
N ASN A 21 -12.72 20.73 -18.27
CA ASN A 21 -11.84 19.57 -18.48
C ASN A 21 -10.96 19.29 -17.26
N LEU A 22 -10.34 20.34 -16.68
CA LEU A 22 -9.54 20.20 -15.45
C LEU A 22 -10.36 19.60 -14.30
N LYS A 23 -11.61 20.06 -14.15
CA LYS A 23 -12.55 19.54 -13.15
C LYS A 23 -12.81 18.05 -13.33
N THR A 24 -13.15 17.62 -14.54
CA THR A 24 -13.46 16.22 -14.83
C THR A 24 -12.24 15.31 -14.65
N THR A 25 -11.06 15.73 -15.08
CA THR A 25 -9.82 14.98 -14.87
C THR A 25 -9.49 14.87 -13.38
N TRP A 26 -9.65 15.95 -12.62
CA TRP A 26 -9.42 15.95 -11.17
C TRP A 26 -10.39 15.03 -10.42
N GLU A 27 -11.68 15.12 -10.73
CA GLU A 27 -12.70 14.25 -10.13
C GLU A 27 -12.39 12.77 -10.40
N THR A 28 -12.00 12.45 -11.64
CA THR A 28 -11.60 11.09 -12.03
C THR A 28 -10.36 10.63 -11.26
N PHE A 29 -9.33 11.48 -11.13
CA PHE A 29 -8.12 11.17 -10.38
C PHE A 29 -8.40 10.87 -8.90
N ILE A 30 -9.20 11.72 -8.25
CA ILE A 30 -9.61 11.51 -6.85
C ILE A 30 -10.43 10.23 -6.70
N ASP A 31 -11.33 9.95 -7.65
CA ASP A 31 -12.12 8.72 -7.63
C ASP A 31 -11.26 7.46 -7.78
N THR A 32 -10.24 7.50 -8.63
CA THR A 32 -9.25 6.41 -8.74
C THR A 32 -8.47 6.23 -7.43
N LEU A 33 -7.95 7.31 -6.84
CA LEU A 33 -7.21 7.23 -5.57
C LEU A 33 -8.05 6.70 -4.41
N LEU A 34 -9.31 7.15 -4.30
CA LEU A 34 -10.22 6.68 -3.27
C LEU A 34 -10.54 5.18 -3.45
N LEU A 35 -10.69 4.73 -4.69
CA LEU A 35 -10.89 3.30 -5.00
C LEU A 35 -9.65 2.47 -4.64
N GLU A 36 -8.46 2.94 -4.99
CA GLU A 36 -7.19 2.29 -4.65
C GLU A 36 -7.01 2.18 -3.14
N TRP A 37 -7.19 3.26 -2.38
CA TRP A 37 -7.06 3.23 -0.93
C TRP A 37 -8.13 2.37 -0.25
N LYS A 38 -9.36 2.35 -0.77
CA LYS A 38 -10.39 1.44 -0.26
C LYS A 38 -9.98 -0.01 -0.44
N THR A 39 -9.38 -0.34 -1.58
CA THR A 39 -8.84 -1.68 -1.86
C THR A 39 -7.69 -2.01 -0.92
N LEU A 40 -6.73 -1.10 -0.73
CA LEU A 40 -5.61 -1.28 0.21
C LEU A 40 -6.07 -1.48 1.67
N ASN A 41 -7.12 -0.79 2.10
CA ASN A 41 -7.71 -0.98 3.43
C ASN A 41 -8.33 -2.37 3.59
N ILE A 42 -9.06 -2.86 2.58
CA ILE A 42 -9.60 -4.24 2.59
C ILE A 42 -8.46 -5.24 2.75
N VAL A 43 -7.39 -5.10 1.95
CA VAL A 43 -6.21 -5.96 2.04
C VAL A 43 -5.55 -5.85 3.41
N SER A 44 -5.44 -4.65 3.99
CA SER A 44 -4.89 -4.43 5.33
C SER A 44 -5.69 -5.17 6.40
N VAL A 45 -7.02 -5.13 6.36
CA VAL A 45 -7.89 -5.86 7.31
C VAL A 45 -7.75 -7.37 7.16
N LEU A 46 -7.69 -7.87 5.92
CA LEU A 46 -7.46 -9.29 5.65
C LEU A 46 -6.10 -9.74 6.19
N LEU A 47 -5.06 -8.93 5.98
CA LEU A 47 -3.71 -9.21 6.47
C LEU A 47 -3.65 -9.18 8.00
N LEU A 48 -4.29 -8.20 8.65
CA LEU A 48 -4.42 -8.14 10.12
C LEU A 48 -5.06 -9.42 10.67
N SER A 49 -6.13 -9.88 10.02
CA SER A 49 -6.83 -11.11 10.42
C SER A 49 -5.92 -12.32 10.34
N ALA A 50 -5.18 -12.46 9.23
CA ALA A 50 -4.22 -13.55 9.03
C ALA A 50 -3.09 -13.52 10.08
N ILE A 51 -2.54 -12.34 10.39
CA ILE A 51 -1.50 -12.16 11.41
C ILE A 51 -2.02 -12.53 12.81
N LEU A 52 -3.24 -12.13 13.15
CA LEU A 52 -3.84 -12.51 14.44
C LEU A 52 -4.05 -14.02 14.52
N THR A 53 -4.47 -14.67 13.44
CA THR A 53 -4.62 -16.13 13.40
C THR A 53 -3.29 -16.87 13.62
N ILE A 54 -2.18 -16.42 13.03
CA ILE A 54 -0.89 -17.09 13.27
C ILE A 54 -0.42 -16.90 14.72
N LEU A 55 -0.69 -15.73 15.32
CA LEU A 55 -0.37 -15.46 16.72
C LEU A 55 -1.21 -16.28 17.71
N GLN A 56 -2.38 -16.77 17.30
CA GLN A 56 -3.20 -17.68 18.10
C GLN A 56 -2.60 -19.09 18.21
N ILE A 57 -1.65 -19.45 17.34
CA ILE A 57 -0.98 -20.75 17.39
C ILE A 57 0.11 -20.71 18.47
N GLU A 58 -0.01 -21.55 19.51
CA GLU A 58 0.93 -21.60 20.63
C GLU A 58 2.38 -21.82 20.19
N ALA A 59 2.61 -22.68 19.19
CA ALA A 59 3.94 -22.92 18.62
C ALA A 59 4.55 -21.67 17.96
N ALA A 60 3.74 -20.80 17.35
CA ALA A 60 4.19 -19.55 16.75
C ALA A 60 4.43 -18.47 17.83
N ALA A 61 3.58 -18.44 18.86
CA ALA A 61 3.72 -17.52 19.99
C ALA A 61 4.93 -17.84 20.88
N ALA A 62 5.33 -19.11 20.94
CA ALA A 62 6.50 -19.57 21.68
C ALA A 62 7.85 -19.23 21.01
N ASP A 63 7.90 -19.12 19.67
CA ASP A 63 9.12 -18.72 18.97
C ASP A 63 9.25 -17.18 18.92
N PRO A 64 10.30 -16.60 19.53
CA PRO A 64 10.45 -15.15 19.60
C PRO A 64 10.58 -14.49 18.21
N ILE A 65 11.25 -15.14 17.24
CA ILE A 65 11.43 -14.54 15.92
C ILE A 65 10.09 -14.45 15.17
N THR A 66 9.34 -15.54 15.14
CA THR A 66 8.00 -15.57 14.53
C THR A 66 7.08 -14.54 15.21
N ARG A 67 7.10 -14.48 16.55
CA ARG A 67 6.29 -13.51 17.31
C ARG A 67 6.63 -12.06 16.99
N TYR A 68 7.92 -11.67 17.04
CA TYR A 68 8.31 -10.28 16.79
C TYR A 68 8.06 -9.89 15.33
N ALA A 69 8.33 -10.77 14.36
CA ALA A 69 8.02 -10.52 12.95
C ALA A 69 6.52 -10.30 12.71
N ALA A 70 5.66 -11.11 13.34
CA ALA A 70 4.21 -10.94 13.31
C ALA A 70 3.78 -9.61 13.92
N LEU A 71 4.31 -9.22 15.08
CA LEU A 71 3.98 -7.94 15.74
C LEU A 71 4.41 -6.73 14.91
N PHE A 72 5.62 -6.75 14.32
CA PHE A 72 6.05 -5.68 13.42
C PHE A 72 5.15 -5.58 12.19
N SER A 73 4.79 -6.72 11.58
CA SER A 73 3.84 -6.76 10.46
C SER A 73 2.47 -6.22 10.86
N LEU A 74 1.99 -6.54 12.06
CA LEU A 74 0.71 -6.07 12.61
C LEU A 74 0.69 -4.55 12.79
N ILE A 75 1.74 -3.98 13.40
CA ILE A 75 1.87 -2.52 13.56
C ILE A 75 1.86 -1.84 12.19
N CYS A 76 2.58 -2.40 11.24
CA CYS A 76 2.69 -1.88 9.88
C CYS A 76 1.34 -1.90 9.14
N ALA A 77 0.57 -2.99 9.27
CA ALA A 77 -0.78 -3.11 8.70
C ALA A 77 -1.78 -2.17 9.39
N LEU A 78 -1.69 -2.00 10.72
CA LEU A 78 -2.51 -1.04 11.47
C LEU A 78 -2.24 0.40 11.01
N MET A 79 -0.98 0.79 10.85
CA MET A 79 -0.62 2.12 10.36
C MET A 79 -1.12 2.35 8.93
N SER A 80 -0.94 1.38 8.04
CA SER A 80 -1.52 1.41 6.67
C SER A 80 -3.03 1.64 6.70
N LEU A 81 -3.75 0.88 7.53
CA LEU A 81 -5.21 0.97 7.67
C LEU A 81 -5.66 2.33 8.23
N LEU A 82 -4.97 2.85 9.25
CA LEU A 82 -5.28 4.16 9.84
C LEU A 82 -5.10 5.27 8.81
N TYR A 83 -3.97 5.28 8.10
CA TYR A 83 -3.70 6.28 7.07
C TYR A 83 -4.70 6.16 5.91
N GLY A 84 -4.96 4.95 5.41
CA GLY A 84 -5.94 4.73 4.35
C GLY A 84 -7.35 5.20 4.74
N CYS A 85 -7.81 4.88 5.94
CA CYS A 85 -9.12 5.34 6.44
C CYS A 85 -9.19 6.86 6.59
N LEU A 86 -8.17 7.48 7.20
CA LEU A 86 -8.11 8.94 7.35
C LEU A 86 -8.10 9.63 5.98
N TYR A 87 -7.33 9.11 5.02
CA TYR A 87 -7.23 9.68 3.68
C TYR A 87 -8.53 9.54 2.91
N ILE A 88 -9.22 8.39 2.96
CA ILE A 88 -10.54 8.23 2.33
C ILE A 88 -11.54 9.25 2.88
N ILE A 89 -11.59 9.43 4.20
CA ILE A 89 -12.51 10.39 4.82
C ILE A 89 -12.16 11.82 4.41
N ARG A 90 -10.88 12.22 4.51
CA ARG A 90 -10.47 13.59 4.21
C ARG A 90 -10.52 13.92 2.73
N PHE A 91 -9.97 13.07 1.86
CA PHE A 91 -10.00 13.28 0.41
C PHE A 91 -11.39 13.07 -0.18
N GLY A 92 -12.22 12.22 0.41
CA GLY A 92 -13.64 12.10 0.03
C GLY A 92 -14.39 13.44 0.15
N THR A 93 -13.99 14.30 1.08
CA THR A 93 -14.54 15.67 1.22
C THR A 93 -13.88 16.71 0.31
N MET A 94 -12.72 16.40 -0.30
CA MET A 94 -11.95 17.31 -1.16
C MET A 94 -12.31 17.23 -2.65
N LYS A 95 -13.41 16.56 -3.02
CA LYS A 95 -13.94 16.55 -4.41
C LYS A 95 -14.29 17.93 -4.97
N LYS A 96 -14.34 18.99 -4.14
CA LYS A 96 -14.69 20.35 -4.58
C LYS A 96 -13.55 21.01 -5.38
N THR A 97 -13.85 21.38 -6.61
CA THR A 97 -12.94 21.80 -7.70
C THR A 97 -12.02 22.98 -7.39
N HIS A 98 -12.40 23.90 -6.51
CA HIS A 98 -11.57 25.06 -6.16
C HIS A 98 -10.24 24.66 -5.48
N LYS A 99 -10.18 23.48 -4.88
CA LYS A 99 -8.95 22.96 -4.25
C LYS A 99 -7.99 22.30 -5.25
N ALA A 100 -8.45 21.96 -6.45
CA ALA A 100 -7.67 21.25 -7.47
C ALA A 100 -6.56 22.13 -8.08
N ALA A 101 -6.86 23.41 -8.35
CA ALA A 101 -5.88 24.35 -8.88
C ALA A 101 -4.77 24.66 -7.85
N GLU A 102 -5.14 24.87 -6.57
CA GLU A 102 -4.17 25.02 -5.47
C GLU A 102 -3.31 23.75 -5.29
N TRP A 103 -3.92 22.55 -5.38
CA TRP A 103 -3.20 21.28 -5.27
C TRP A 103 -2.24 21.02 -6.44
N ALA A 104 -2.64 21.36 -7.67
CA ALA A 104 -1.79 21.24 -8.85
C ALA A 104 -0.60 22.20 -8.77
N GLU A 105 -0.82 23.42 -8.27
CA GLU A 105 0.24 24.41 -8.06
C GLU A 105 1.19 24.01 -6.92
N GLU A 106 0.66 23.51 -5.79
CA GLU A 106 1.46 22.96 -4.68
C GLU A 106 2.25 21.70 -5.10
N GLY A 107 1.69 20.86 -5.98
CA GLY A 107 2.37 19.71 -6.56
C GLY A 107 3.55 20.10 -7.46
N GLN A 108 3.46 21.23 -8.18
CA GLN A 108 4.58 21.78 -8.96
C GLN A 108 5.64 22.46 -8.08
N LYS A 109 5.23 23.19 -7.04
CA LYS A 109 6.13 23.89 -6.12
C LYS A 109 6.83 22.96 -5.12
N SER A 110 6.24 21.80 -4.79
CA SER A 110 6.78 20.82 -3.81
C SER A 110 8.07 20.09 -4.23
N LYS A 111 8.70 20.42 -5.36
CA LYS A 111 10.03 19.88 -5.70
C LYS A 111 11.12 20.25 -4.67
N THR A 112 10.88 21.19 -3.76
CA THR A 112 11.88 21.74 -2.84
C THR A 112 11.90 21.11 -1.44
N VAL A 113 10.88 20.37 -1.02
CA VAL A 113 10.84 19.71 0.31
C VAL A 113 10.93 18.19 0.17
N ILE A 114 12.16 17.68 0.19
CA ILE A 114 12.51 16.26 0.00
C ILE A 114 11.78 15.29 0.96
N PHE A 115 11.47 15.73 2.18
CA PHE A 115 10.86 14.87 3.20
C PHE A 115 9.33 14.83 3.16
N TRP A 116 8.67 15.76 2.47
CA TRP A 116 7.21 15.79 2.40
C TRP A 116 6.75 16.32 1.04
N ASN A 117 6.37 15.37 0.18
CA ASN A 117 5.80 15.65 -1.12
C ASN A 117 4.37 15.09 -1.16
N VAL A 118 3.47 15.77 -1.87
CA VAL A 118 2.11 15.32 -2.11
C VAL A 118 2.08 13.86 -2.62
N TRP A 119 3.02 13.51 -3.49
CA TRP A 119 3.19 12.15 -4.00
C TRP A 119 3.57 11.13 -2.93
N VAL A 120 4.38 11.54 -1.95
CA VAL A 120 4.77 10.69 -0.82
C VAL A 120 3.56 10.46 0.07
N LEU A 121 2.78 11.50 0.37
CA LEU A 121 1.53 11.37 1.12
C LEU A 121 0.57 10.39 0.43
N LEU A 122 0.38 10.49 -0.89
CA LEU A 122 -0.50 9.58 -1.63
C LEU A 122 -0.03 8.11 -1.59
N ALA A 123 1.28 7.88 -1.56
CA ALA A 123 1.90 6.55 -1.57
C ALA A 123 2.07 5.91 -0.18
N MET A 124 1.85 6.66 0.91
CA MET A 124 2.09 6.17 2.28
C MET A 124 1.32 4.88 2.62
N PRO A 125 -0.02 4.78 2.42
CA PRO A 125 -0.76 3.57 2.77
C PRO A 125 -0.23 2.33 2.03
N ALA A 126 0.07 2.46 0.73
CA ALA A 126 0.62 1.38 -0.08
C ALA A 126 2.01 0.94 0.41
N THR A 127 2.86 1.91 0.79
CA THR A 127 4.24 1.63 1.26
C THR A 127 4.23 0.88 2.58
N TRP A 128 3.41 1.33 3.55
CA TRP A 128 3.25 0.62 4.83
C TRP A 128 2.63 -0.76 4.63
N LEU A 129 1.66 -0.92 3.73
CA LEU A 129 1.11 -2.23 3.44
C LEU A 129 2.17 -3.17 2.84
N ALA A 130 3.00 -2.69 1.92
CA ALA A 130 4.07 -3.48 1.30
C ALA A 130 5.07 -4.00 2.35
N TRP A 131 5.51 -3.14 3.27
CA TRP A 131 6.38 -3.56 4.38
C TRP A 131 5.71 -4.60 5.28
N SER A 132 4.41 -4.44 5.55
CA SER A 132 3.65 -5.41 6.33
C SER A 132 3.61 -6.79 5.65
N ILE A 133 3.36 -6.83 4.34
CA ILE A 133 3.36 -8.08 3.55
C ILE A 133 4.74 -8.74 3.57
N ILE A 134 5.82 -7.98 3.38
CA ILE A 134 7.19 -8.52 3.41
C ILE A 134 7.49 -9.13 4.79
N LEU A 135 7.19 -8.39 5.87
CA LEU A 135 7.39 -8.88 7.23
C LEU A 135 6.52 -10.10 7.56
N TYR A 136 5.31 -10.16 7.02
CA TYR A 136 4.43 -11.31 7.18
C TYR A 136 4.96 -12.55 6.45
N ILE A 137 5.52 -12.38 5.25
CA ILE A 137 6.22 -13.46 4.53
C ILE A 137 7.41 -13.98 5.36
N VAL A 138 8.20 -13.08 5.96
CA VAL A 138 9.31 -13.45 6.86
C VAL A 138 8.78 -14.20 8.10
N CYS A 139 7.65 -13.79 8.66
CA CYS A 139 6.97 -14.49 9.75
C CYS A 139 6.58 -15.93 9.34
N ILE A 140 5.93 -16.10 8.19
CA ILE A 140 5.54 -17.43 7.67
C ILE A 140 6.78 -18.30 7.46
N MET A 141 7.83 -17.75 6.85
CA MET A 141 9.07 -18.49 6.62
C MET A 141 9.75 -18.88 7.94
N SER A 142 9.80 -17.98 8.91
CA SER A 142 10.33 -18.27 10.24
C SER A 142 9.53 -19.39 10.91
N PHE A 143 8.20 -19.32 10.85
CA PHE A 143 7.33 -20.35 11.39
C PHE A 143 7.54 -21.72 10.72
N VAL A 144 7.60 -21.76 9.38
CA VAL A 144 7.78 -23.02 8.63
C VAL A 144 9.12 -23.68 8.94
N TRP A 145 10.19 -22.89 9.07
CA TRP A 145 11.53 -23.41 9.28
C TRP A 145 11.86 -23.70 10.76
N ARG A 146 11.22 -23.01 11.71
CA ARG A 146 11.48 -23.17 13.15
C ARG A 146 10.52 -24.12 13.85
N THR A 147 9.27 -24.23 13.39
CA THR A 147 8.31 -25.19 13.94
C THR A 147 8.76 -26.62 13.66
N GLY A 148 8.86 -27.44 14.71
CA GLY A 148 9.35 -28.83 14.66
C GLY A 148 10.86 -29.02 14.89
N THR A 149 11.62 -27.96 15.17
CA THR A 149 13.04 -28.07 15.60
C THR A 149 13.23 -27.99 17.13
N ALA A 150 12.17 -27.68 17.88
CA ALA A 150 12.19 -27.60 19.34
C ALA A 150 12.07 -29.01 19.97
N ASN A 151 13.22 -29.53 20.39
CA ASN A 151 13.44 -30.57 21.39
C ASN A 151 12.83 -31.96 21.13
N ALA A 152 13.70 -32.84 20.64
CA ALA A 152 13.51 -34.26 20.39
C ALA A 152 13.31 -35.16 21.64
N ASN A 153 12.72 -34.65 22.74
CA ASN A 153 12.74 -35.39 24.01
C ASN A 153 11.38 -35.94 24.50
N THR A 154 10.24 -35.70 23.85
CA THR A 154 8.97 -36.18 24.45
C THR A 154 7.79 -36.52 23.55
N SER A 155 7.94 -36.76 22.24
CA SER A 155 6.84 -37.29 21.41
C SER A 155 7.34 -37.84 20.07
N PRO A 156 6.62 -38.77 19.41
CA PRO A 156 7.05 -39.43 18.17
C PRO A 156 7.07 -38.38 17.06
N THR A 157 8.23 -37.75 16.93
CA THR A 157 8.48 -36.63 16.04
C THR A 157 8.67 -37.22 14.65
N ILE A 158 7.86 -36.76 13.70
CA ILE A 158 8.08 -36.97 12.27
C ILE A 158 9.56 -36.74 11.99
N SER A 159 10.22 -37.76 11.41
CA SER A 159 11.67 -37.74 11.15
C SER A 159 12.07 -36.40 10.53
N GLN A 160 13.14 -35.78 11.05
CA GLN A 160 13.64 -34.47 10.62
C GLN A 160 13.83 -34.38 9.09
N ARG A 161 14.04 -35.52 8.41
CA ARG A 161 14.10 -35.64 6.95
C ARG A 161 12.73 -35.53 6.26
N ALA A 162 11.67 -36.05 6.86
CA ALA A 162 10.30 -35.98 6.33
C ALA A 162 9.72 -34.55 6.41
N ALA A 163 10.17 -33.73 7.37
CA ALA A 163 9.79 -32.33 7.49
C ALA A 163 10.48 -31.40 6.45
N LEU A 164 11.59 -31.83 5.82
CA LEU A 164 12.29 -31.03 4.81
C LEU A 164 11.50 -30.89 3.52
N GLY A 165 10.76 -31.92 3.12
CA GLY A 165 9.94 -31.91 1.90
C GLY A 165 8.94 -30.76 1.87
N PRO A 166 8.05 -30.63 2.88
CA PRO A 166 7.11 -29.51 2.96
C PRO A 166 7.79 -28.14 3.03
N ARG A 167 8.91 -28.01 3.73
CA ARG A 167 9.65 -26.72 3.86
C ARG A 167 10.19 -26.24 2.51
N ILE A 168 10.78 -27.15 1.74
CA ILE A 168 11.30 -26.84 0.39
C ILE A 168 10.14 -26.53 -0.55
N ALA A 169 9.06 -27.29 -0.50
CA ALA A 169 7.89 -27.05 -1.34
C ALA A 169 7.28 -25.66 -1.09
N ILE A 170 7.05 -25.29 0.18
CA ILE A 170 6.52 -23.96 0.54
C ILE A 170 7.46 -22.85 0.07
N SER A 171 8.77 -23.03 0.26
CA SER A 171 9.76 -22.03 -0.16
C SER A 171 9.84 -21.88 -1.68
N ALA A 172 9.75 -22.98 -2.42
CA ALA A 172 9.74 -22.99 -3.87
C ALA A 172 8.49 -22.32 -4.44
N VAL A 173 7.31 -22.62 -3.87
CA VAL A 173 6.04 -21.98 -4.26
C VAL A 173 6.08 -20.48 -4.01
N LEU A 174 6.62 -20.04 -2.86
CA LEU A 174 6.79 -18.61 -2.60
C LEU A 174 7.74 -17.97 -3.61
N GLY A 175 8.91 -18.58 -3.86
CA GLY A 175 9.88 -18.08 -4.83
C GLY A 175 9.29 -17.95 -6.24
N LEU A 176 8.51 -18.93 -6.67
CA LEU A 176 7.77 -18.89 -7.92
C LEU A 176 6.76 -17.74 -7.95
N GLY A 177 6.03 -17.52 -6.85
CA GLY A 177 5.10 -16.40 -6.70
C GLY A 177 5.79 -15.03 -6.84
N VAL A 178 6.94 -14.86 -6.18
CA VAL A 178 7.75 -13.63 -6.28
C VAL A 178 8.27 -13.44 -7.72
N LEU A 179 8.73 -14.51 -8.37
CA LEU A 179 9.19 -14.45 -9.76
C LEU A 179 8.07 -13.98 -10.69
N TYR A 180 6.87 -14.57 -10.60
CA TYR A 180 5.72 -14.14 -11.39
C TYR A 180 5.33 -12.69 -11.10
N PHE A 181 5.35 -12.27 -9.84
CA PHE A 181 5.08 -10.88 -9.48
C PHE A 181 6.08 -9.91 -10.14
N LEU A 182 7.37 -10.23 -10.12
CA LEU A 182 8.39 -9.43 -10.80
C LEU A 182 8.19 -9.38 -12.33
N LEU A 183 7.80 -10.50 -12.94
CA LEU A 183 7.49 -10.57 -14.37
C LEU A 183 6.27 -9.71 -14.73
N ILE A 184 5.23 -9.73 -13.90
CA ILE A 184 4.04 -8.88 -14.06
C ILE A 184 4.44 -7.39 -13.95
N LEU A 185 5.22 -7.02 -12.93
CA LEU A 185 5.71 -5.64 -12.79
C LEU A 185 6.55 -5.20 -13.98
N ASN A 186 7.43 -6.05 -14.49
CA ASN A 186 8.24 -5.75 -15.67
C ASN A 186 7.37 -5.57 -16.92
N THR A 187 6.31 -6.38 -17.04
CA THR A 187 5.33 -6.26 -18.12
C THR A 187 4.61 -4.92 -18.02
N PHE A 188 4.06 -4.56 -16.87
CA PHE A 188 3.39 -3.26 -16.70
C PHE A 188 4.32 -2.08 -16.90
N ARG A 189 5.59 -2.14 -16.48
CA ARG A 189 6.58 -1.09 -16.77
C ARG A 189 6.92 -0.95 -18.26
N ARG A 190 6.68 -1.99 -19.06
CA ARG A 190 6.92 -1.98 -20.51
C ARG A 190 5.71 -1.48 -21.29
N TYR A 191 4.50 -1.64 -20.76
CA TYR A 191 3.24 -1.33 -21.44
C TYR A 191 2.47 -0.12 -20.88
N GLY A 192 2.80 0.35 -19.67
CA GLY A 192 2.24 1.57 -19.05
C GLY A 192 3.26 2.70 -19.00
#